data_AF-A0A0U2WCK1-F1
#
_entry.id   AF-A0A0U2WCK1-F1
#
_cell.length_a   1.000
_cell.length_b   1.000
_cell.length_c   1.000
_cell.angle_alpha   90.00
_cell.angle_beta   90.00
_cell.angle_gamma   90.00
#
_symmetry.space_group_name_H-M   'P 1'
#
loop_
_entity.id
_entity.type
_entity.pdbx_description
1 polymer ?
#
loop_
_entity_poly.entity_id
_entity_poly.type
_entity_poly.pdbx_seq_one_letter_code
_entity_poly.pdbx_strand_id
1 'polypeptide(L)'
;MIQRITAAHLQQLSKEQQEKLREQWHPEEGEYIFYSGQEEMIYYMGGFHKEKALPLLTIGQMLAYLHQYDSYIRIDKIYEEWLIKTSSLEVKGRELCDALWNAMILIL
;
A
#
# COMPACT_ATOMS: atom_id res chain seq x y z
N MET A 1 -1.53 -15.63 5.14
CA MET A 1 -0.59 -14.55 4.82
C MET A 1 -1.27 -13.62 3.85
N ILE A 2 -1.52 -12.39 4.29
CA ILE A 2 -2.14 -11.36 3.46
C ILE A 2 -1.07 -10.89 2.46
N GLN A 3 -1.40 -10.86 1.16
CA GLN A 3 -0.46 -10.50 0.08
C GLN A 3 -0.68 -9.06 -0.43
N ARG A 4 -1.80 -8.43 -0.05
CA ARG A 4 -2.19 -7.07 -0.39
C ARG A 4 -3.03 -6.45 0.71
N ILE A 5 -3.01 -5.13 0.82
CA ILE A 5 -3.93 -4.40 1.71
C ILE A 5 -5.37 -4.58 1.26
N THR A 6 -6.31 -4.42 2.18
CA THR A 6 -7.76 -4.59 1.94
C THR A 6 -8.46 -3.24 1.99
N ALA A 7 -9.73 -3.20 1.58
CA ALA A 7 -10.57 -2.02 1.74
C ALA A 7 -10.57 -1.45 3.17
N ALA A 8 -10.49 -2.32 4.19
CA ALA A 8 -10.45 -1.91 5.60
C ALA A 8 -9.18 -1.11 5.95
N HIS A 9 -8.06 -1.39 5.29
CA HIS A 9 -6.82 -0.63 5.47
C HIS A 9 -6.95 0.78 4.89
N LEU A 10 -7.56 0.91 3.72
CA LEU A 10 -7.78 2.21 3.06
C LEU A 10 -8.73 3.12 3.86
N GLN A 11 -9.69 2.55 4.58
CA GLN A 11 -10.61 3.31 5.43
C GLN A 11 -9.91 4.01 6.62
N GLN A 12 -8.68 3.60 6.96
CA GLN A 12 -7.89 4.24 8.02
C GLN A 12 -7.18 5.51 7.55
N LEU A 13 -7.10 5.73 6.23
CA LEU A 13 -6.42 6.89 5.65
C LEU A 13 -7.26 8.15 5.77
N SER A 14 -6.60 9.27 6.05
CA SER A 14 -7.21 10.59 5.88
C SER A 14 -7.49 10.87 4.39
N LYS A 15 -8.36 11.85 4.09
CA LYS A 15 -8.60 12.28 2.70
C LYS A 15 -7.33 12.72 1.99
N GLU A 16 -6.42 13.38 2.70
CA GLU A 16 -5.14 13.84 2.15
C GLU A 16 -4.23 12.65 1.78
N GLN A 17 -4.15 11.65 2.66
CA GLN A 17 -3.36 10.44 2.40
C GLN A 17 -3.94 9.62 1.24
N GLN A 18 -5.27 9.56 1.13
CA GLN A 18 -5.94 8.94 -0.02
C GLN A 18 -5.59 9.66 -1.33
N GLU A 19 -5.56 11.00 -1.32
CA GLU A 19 -5.21 11.77 -2.50
C GLU A 19 -3.75 11.57 -2.90
N LYS A 20 -2.81 11.64 -1.96
CA LYS A 20 -1.38 11.38 -2.22
C LYS A 20 -1.14 9.97 -2.75
N LEU A 21 -1.80 8.97 -2.17
CA LEU A 21 -1.74 7.59 -2.64
C LEU A 21 -2.25 7.50 -4.09
N ARG A 22 -3.34 8.21 -4.41
CA ARG A 22 -3.89 8.25 -5.76
C ARG A 22 -2.95 8.95 -6.74
N GLU A 23 -2.36 10.07 -6.36
CA GLU A 23 -1.43 10.84 -7.21
C GLU A 23 -0.26 9.98 -7.65
N GLN A 24 0.35 9.27 -6.71
CA GLN A 24 1.53 8.45 -6.96
C GLN A 24 1.23 7.09 -7.61
N TRP A 25 -0.02 6.64 -7.53
CA TRP A 25 -0.42 5.37 -8.12
C TRP A 25 -0.56 5.45 -9.64
N HIS A 26 0.06 4.48 -10.31
CA HIS A 26 -0.02 4.28 -11.75
C HIS A 26 -0.81 3.00 -12.00
N PRO A 27 -2.12 3.09 -12.35
CA PRO A 27 -3.00 1.92 -12.46
C PRO A 27 -2.60 0.98 -13.60
N GLU A 28 -2.42 -0.30 -13.29
CA GLU A 28 -2.13 -1.37 -14.25
C GLU A 28 -3.28 -2.38 -14.36
N GLU A 29 -3.44 -3.01 -15.53
CA GLU A 29 -4.43 -4.07 -15.71
C GLU A 29 -4.14 -5.27 -14.82
N GLY A 30 -5.19 -5.83 -14.23
CA GLY A 30 -5.06 -6.92 -13.27
C GLY A 30 -4.77 -6.48 -11.84
N GLU A 31 -4.56 -5.18 -11.58
CA GLU A 31 -4.46 -4.67 -10.22
C GLU A 31 -5.82 -4.64 -9.53
N TYR A 32 -5.82 -4.90 -8.22
CA TYR A 32 -7.01 -4.80 -7.39
C TYR A 32 -7.16 -3.37 -6.85
N ILE A 33 -8.40 -2.91 -6.83
CA ILE A 33 -8.78 -1.56 -6.43
C ILE A 33 -9.96 -1.59 -5.48
N PHE A 34 -10.09 -0.55 -4.67
CA PHE A 34 -11.31 -0.24 -3.96
C PHE A 34 -12.05 0.87 -4.70
N TYR A 35 -13.26 0.56 -5.17
CA TYR A 35 -14.12 1.46 -5.93
C TYR A 35 -15.57 1.30 -5.51
N SER A 36 -16.26 2.41 -5.26
CA SER A 36 -17.69 2.43 -4.91
C SER A 36 -18.12 1.47 -3.77
N GLY A 37 -17.24 1.23 -2.80
CA GLY A 37 -17.54 0.34 -1.67
C GLY A 37 -17.26 -1.14 -1.93
N GLN A 38 -16.70 -1.50 -3.08
CA GLN A 38 -16.38 -2.87 -3.46
C GLN A 38 -14.90 -3.01 -3.86
N GLU A 39 -14.36 -4.21 -3.72
CA GLU A 39 -13.05 -4.57 -4.27
C GLU A 39 -13.25 -5.09 -5.69
N GLU A 40 -12.58 -4.46 -6.65
CA GLU A 40 -12.65 -4.80 -8.07
C GLU A 40 -11.24 -5.02 -8.63
N MET A 41 -11.14 -5.61 -9.82
CA MET A 41 -9.89 -5.69 -10.56
C MET A 41 -9.97 -4.78 -11.78
N ILE A 42 -8.88 -4.08 -12.10
CA ILE A 42 -8.82 -3.21 -13.27
C ILE A 42 -8.85 -4.06 -14.54
N TYR A 43 -9.80 -3.73 -15.42
CA TYR A 43 -9.89 -4.21 -16.79
C TYR A 43 -9.95 -3.02 -17.74
N TYR A 44 -8.99 -2.87 -18.64
CA TYR A 44 -8.93 -1.68 -19.52
C TYR A 44 -10.13 -1.56 -20.46
N MET A 45 -10.79 -2.68 -20.79
CA MET A 45 -12.01 -2.67 -21.61
C MET A 45 -13.22 -2.02 -20.92
N GLY A 46 -13.20 -1.87 -19.59
CA GLY A 46 -14.32 -1.34 -18.81
C GLY A 46 -14.32 0.18 -18.60
N GLY A 47 -13.20 0.85 -18.88
CA GLY A 47 -12.98 2.24 -18.45
C GLY A 47 -12.78 2.31 -16.94
N PHE A 48 -11.72 2.98 -16.49
CA PHE A 48 -11.37 3.09 -15.08
C PHE A 48 -11.25 4.57 -14.67
N HIS A 49 -11.89 4.92 -13.56
CA HIS A 49 -11.91 6.28 -12.99
C HIS A 49 -10.91 6.40 -11.83
N LYS A 50 -9.68 6.80 -12.13
CA LYS A 50 -8.60 6.94 -11.14
C LYS A 50 -9.02 7.81 -9.96
N GLU A 51 -9.71 8.90 -10.24
CA GLU A 51 -10.21 9.89 -9.28
C GLU A 51 -11.20 9.35 -8.24
N LYS A 52 -11.79 8.18 -8.48
CA LYS A 52 -12.79 7.57 -7.59
C LYS A 52 -12.32 6.27 -6.94
N ALA A 53 -11.12 5.81 -7.27
CA ALA A 53 -10.59 4.54 -6.78
C ALA A 53 -9.33 4.74 -5.95
N LEU A 54 -8.99 3.70 -5.20
CA LEU A 54 -7.75 3.57 -4.46
C LEU A 54 -7.14 2.18 -4.69
N PRO A 55 -5.81 2.07 -4.79
CA PRO A 55 -5.16 0.79 -5.04
C PRO A 55 -5.18 -0.11 -3.81
N LEU A 56 -5.43 -1.40 -4.01
CA LEU A 56 -5.20 -2.45 -3.02
C LEU A 56 -3.79 -3.00 -3.19
N LEU A 57 -2.82 -2.21 -2.74
CA LEU A 57 -1.39 -2.46 -2.92
C LEU A 57 -0.96 -3.82 -2.38
N THR A 58 -0.22 -4.54 -3.21
CA THR A 58 0.54 -5.74 -2.87
C THR A 58 1.79 -5.39 -2.07
N ILE A 59 2.40 -6.41 -1.44
CA ILE A 59 3.72 -6.29 -0.80
C ILE A 59 4.76 -5.68 -1.76
N GLY A 60 4.80 -6.16 -3.01
CA GLY A 60 5.77 -5.68 -4.00
C GLY A 60 5.59 -4.20 -4.33
N GLN A 61 4.34 -3.75 -4.49
CA GLN A 61 4.07 -2.33 -4.73
C GLN A 61 4.41 -1.47 -3.51
N MET A 62 4.05 -1.88 -2.29
CA MET A 62 4.43 -1.14 -1.08
C MET A 62 5.94 -0.99 -0.92
N LEU A 63 6.72 -2.03 -1.28
CA LEU A 63 8.18 -1.94 -1.31
C LEU A 63 8.67 -0.95 -2.37
N ALA A 64 8.10 -0.97 -3.56
CA ALA A 64 8.44 -0.01 -4.61
C ALA A 64 8.16 1.43 -4.17
N TYR A 65 7.02 1.68 -3.49
CA TYR A 65 6.70 2.97 -2.89
C TYR A 65 7.76 3.39 -1.87
N LEU A 66 8.00 2.57 -0.84
CA LEU A 66 9.01 2.87 0.17
C LEU A 66 10.38 3.16 -0.47
N HIS A 67 10.74 2.46 -1.55
CA HIS A 67 12.04 2.60 -2.20
C HIS A 67 12.20 3.93 -2.97
N GLN A 68 11.10 4.50 -3.47
CA GLN A 68 11.11 5.83 -4.07
C GLN A 68 11.45 6.92 -3.06
N TYR A 69 11.11 6.72 -1.78
CA TYR A 69 11.38 7.66 -0.71
C TYR A 69 12.72 7.41 -0.02
N ASP A 70 13.10 6.14 0.13
CA ASP A 70 14.33 5.77 0.82
C ASP A 70 15.05 4.64 0.08
N SER A 71 16.26 4.94 -0.37
CA SER A 71 17.13 3.95 -1.02
C SER A 71 17.52 2.79 -0.09
N TYR A 72 17.41 2.97 1.23
CA TYR A 72 17.69 1.95 2.22
C TYR A 72 16.39 1.47 2.88
N ILE A 73 16.03 0.22 2.59
CA ILE A 73 14.97 -0.50 3.28
C ILE A 73 15.54 -1.81 3.79
N ARG A 74 15.39 -2.04 5.09
CA ARG A 74 15.74 -3.29 5.74
C ARG A 74 14.48 -3.94 6.29
N ILE A 75 14.35 -5.23 6.03
CA ILE A 75 13.23 -6.06 6.47
C ILE A 75 13.81 -7.23 7.25
N ASP A 76 13.49 -7.33 8.52
CA ASP A 76 13.90 -8.44 9.38
C ASP A 76 12.68 -9.13 10.00
N LYS A 77 12.82 -10.40 10.38
CA LYS A 77 11.86 -11.09 11.26
C LYS A 77 12.52 -11.32 12.62
N ILE A 78 11.97 -10.74 13.69
CA ILE A 78 12.50 -10.78 15.05
C ILE A 78 11.39 -11.21 16.02
N TYR A 79 11.59 -12.31 16.76
CA TYR A 79 10.64 -12.81 17.77
C TYR A 79 9.16 -12.83 17.30
N GLU A 80 8.91 -13.36 16.10
CA GLU A 80 7.59 -13.42 15.44
C GLU A 80 7.00 -12.10 14.93
N GLU A 81 7.76 -11.00 14.96
CA GLU A 81 7.38 -9.74 14.34
C GLU A 81 8.24 -9.41 13.12
N TRP A 82 7.63 -8.80 12.12
CA TRP A 82 8.32 -8.15 11.02
C TRP A 82 8.73 -6.75 11.42
N LEU A 83 10.00 -6.43 11.17
CA LEU A 83 10.60 -5.12 11.35
C LEU A 83 10.87 -4.52 9.98
N ILE A 84 10.27 -3.36 9.69
CA ILE A 84 10.57 -2.53 8.53
C ILE A 84 11.36 -1.32 9.00
N LYS A 85 12.57 -1.15 8.48
CA LYS A 85 13.45 -0.05 8.83
C LYS A 85 13.90 0.68 7.59
N THR A 86 13.75 2.00 7.59
CA THR A 86 14.35 2.91 6.61
C THR A 86 15.41 3.78 7.27
N SER A 87 15.97 4.75 6.55
CA SER A 87 16.90 5.75 7.11
C SER A 87 16.22 6.67 8.14
N SER A 88 14.89 6.84 8.05
CA SER A 88 14.13 7.79 8.86
C SER A 88 13.09 7.17 9.79
N LEU A 89 12.67 5.92 9.56
CA LEU A 89 11.61 5.27 10.35
C LEU A 89 11.91 3.81 10.67
N GLU A 90 11.24 3.33 11.72
CA GLU A 90 11.24 1.92 12.13
C GLU A 90 9.81 1.53 12.55
N VAL A 91 9.28 0.47 11.93
CA VAL A 91 7.91 -0.01 12.15
C VAL A 91 7.92 -1.51 12.37
N LYS A 92 7.08 -1.98 13.30
CA LYS A 92 6.89 -3.40 13.60
C LYS A 92 5.47 -3.83 13.30
N GLY A 93 5.29 -5.08 12.90
CA GLY A 93 3.98 -5.70 12.73
C GLY A 93 4.07 -7.22 12.76
N ARG A 94 2.97 -7.88 13.14
CA ARG A 94 2.91 -9.36 13.18
C ARG A 94 2.92 -9.98 11.79
N GLU A 95 2.26 -9.32 10.84
CA GLU A 95 2.26 -9.70 9.43
C GLU A 95 3.11 -8.72 8.61
N LEU A 96 3.81 -9.23 7.60
CA LEU A 96 4.68 -8.42 6.74
C LEU A 96 3.88 -7.33 6.01
N CYS A 97 2.72 -7.69 5.48
CA CYS A 97 1.84 -6.77 4.76
C CYS A 97 1.45 -5.57 5.64
N ASP A 98 1.05 -5.83 6.88
CA ASP A 98 0.64 -4.78 7.82
C ASP A 98 1.83 -3.90 8.23
N ALA A 99 2.99 -4.51 8.47
CA ALA A 99 4.21 -3.76 8.82
C ALA A 99 4.64 -2.82 7.69
N LEU A 100 4.58 -3.28 6.43
CA LEU A 100 4.88 -2.48 5.24
C LEU A 100 3.85 -1.36 5.04
N TRP A 101 2.57 -1.69 5.19
CA TRP A 101 1.49 -0.71 5.08
C TRP A 101 1.65 0.41 6.11
N ASN A 102 1.90 0.05 7.37
CA ASN A 102 2.11 1.02 8.45
C ASN A 102 3.34 1.90 8.19
N ALA A 103 4.44 1.34 7.67
CA ALA A 103 5.60 2.13 7.27
C ALA A 103 5.27 3.11 6.15
N MET A 104 4.49 2.67 5.16
CA MET A 104 4.12 3.50 4.02
C MET A 104 3.16 4.64 4.41
N ILE A 105 2.19 4.41 5.31
CA ILE A 105 1.28 5.48 5.78
C ILE A 105 2.04 6.62 6.44
N LEU A 106 3.14 6.33 7.14
CA LEU A 106 3.94 7.36 7.83
C LEU A 106 4.70 8.29 6.88
N ILE A 107 4.81 7.92 5.59
CA ILE A 107 5.48 8.73 4.55
C ILE A 107 4.51 9.31 3.50
N LEU A 108 3.23 8.96 3.59
CA LEU A 108 2.13 9.60 2.85
C LEU A 108 1.68 10.88 3.57
#